data_AF-A0A850QR74-F1
#
_entry.id   AF-A0A850QR74-F1
#
_cell.length_a   1.000
_cell.length_b   1.000
_cell.length_c   1.000
_cell.angle_alpha   90.00
_cell.angle_beta   90.00
_cell.angle_gamma   90.00
#
_symmetry.space_group_name_H-M   'P 1'
#
loop_
_entity.id
_entity.type
_entity.pdbx_description
1 polymer ?
#
loop_
_entity_poly.entity_id
_entity_poly.type
_entity_poly.pdbx_seq_one_letter_code
_entity_poly.pdbx_strand_id
1 'polypeptide(L)'
;YADLDTDCDGAADTDKNYLKQHTTTVEPGQCIVWKLIAVNEGTSDALNTVITDQLTEFTQFESGGSLVSCRNTTDAGTVVALADATYPLQSDDLGPLCLPDGTTGADVIGAVSGNTVTFTVGTLVPGDKAIGHFVVKVD
;
A
#
# COMPACT_ATOMS: atom_id res chain seq x y z
N TYR A 1 -5.58 -2.16 -1.87
CA TYR A 1 -6.63 -1.21 -1.45
C TYR A 1 -6.34 0.13 -2.09
N ALA A 2 -7.36 0.95 -2.28
CA ALA A 2 -7.21 2.27 -2.88
C ALA A 2 -8.18 3.29 -2.24
N ASP A 3 -7.79 4.56 -2.29
CA ASP A 3 -8.63 5.69 -1.92
C ASP A 3 -8.30 6.90 -2.83
N LEU A 4 -9.25 7.82 -2.94
CA LEU A 4 -9.12 9.01 -3.76
C LEU A 4 -8.20 10.05 -3.12
N ASP A 5 -7.42 10.72 -3.96
CA ASP A 5 -6.52 11.83 -3.61
C ASP A 5 -6.74 12.92 -4.68
N THR A 6 -7.65 13.85 -4.41
CA THR A 6 -8.09 14.84 -5.38
C THR A 6 -7.11 15.99 -5.56
N ASP A 7 -6.24 16.24 -4.59
CA ASP A 7 -5.23 17.29 -4.65
C ASP A 7 -3.81 16.79 -4.97
N CYS A 8 -3.65 15.46 -5.09
CA CYS A 8 -2.42 14.77 -5.45
C CYS A 8 -1.28 15.04 -4.46
N ASP A 9 -1.60 15.22 -3.17
CA ASP A 9 -0.60 15.48 -2.13
C ASP A 9 0.05 14.19 -1.58
N GLY A 10 -0.46 13.03 -1.99
CA GLY A 10 0.00 11.70 -1.58
C GLY A 10 -0.61 11.21 -0.27
N ALA A 11 -1.54 11.95 0.32
CA ALA A 11 -2.46 11.50 1.33
C ALA A 11 -3.84 11.24 0.69
N ALA A 12 -4.57 10.28 1.22
CA ALA A 12 -5.96 10.07 0.79
C ALA A 12 -6.87 11.15 1.42
N ASP A 13 -7.82 11.69 0.65
CA ASP A 13 -8.75 12.74 1.08
C ASP A 13 -9.79 12.25 2.07
N THR A 14 -10.34 11.06 1.79
CA THR A 14 -11.23 10.38 2.72
C THR A 14 -10.35 9.82 3.83
N ASP A 15 -10.73 10.01 5.09
CA ASP A 15 -9.95 9.61 6.27
C ASP A 15 -9.61 8.10 6.28
N LYS A 16 -8.57 7.73 5.54
CA LYS A 16 -7.93 6.42 5.43
C LYS A 16 -8.90 5.25 5.29
N ASN A 17 -10.04 5.41 4.61
CA ASN A 17 -10.98 4.30 4.36
C ASN A 17 -10.62 3.61 3.04
N TYR A 18 -9.42 3.06 2.99
CA TYR A 18 -8.92 2.39 1.79
C TYR A 18 -9.81 1.19 1.46
N LEU A 19 -10.42 1.19 0.28
CA LEU A 19 -11.33 0.13 -0.14
C LEU A 19 -10.60 -0.92 -0.99
N LYS A 20 -10.96 -2.19 -0.82
CA LYS A 20 -10.45 -3.27 -1.68
C LYS A 20 -11.02 -3.15 -3.10
N GLN A 21 -12.29 -2.76 -3.20
CA GLN A 21 -12.95 -2.37 -4.42
C GLN A 21 -13.36 -0.90 -4.29
N HIS A 22 -12.58 -0.02 -4.91
CA HIS A 22 -12.92 1.40 -4.99
C HIS A 22 -14.07 1.60 -5.99
N THR A 23 -15.14 2.26 -5.56
CA THR A 23 -16.36 2.48 -6.36
C THR A 23 -16.60 3.94 -6.71
N THR A 24 -15.82 4.85 -6.14
CA THR A 24 -15.90 6.28 -6.45
C THR A 24 -15.32 6.54 -7.82
N THR A 25 -16.03 7.35 -8.61
CA THR A 25 -15.52 7.83 -9.90
C THR A 25 -14.31 8.74 -9.67
N VAL A 26 -13.27 8.53 -10.47
CA VAL A 26 -12.05 9.33 -10.46
C VAL A 26 -11.99 10.08 -11.79
N GLU A 27 -11.94 11.40 -11.71
CA GLU A 27 -11.89 12.28 -12.86
C GLU A 27 -10.46 12.41 -13.41
N PRO A 28 -10.29 12.67 -14.71
CA PRO A 28 -9.00 13.02 -15.28
C PRO A 28 -8.30 14.13 -14.50
N GLY A 29 -7.02 13.93 -14.19
CA GLY A 29 -6.19 14.84 -13.42
C GLY A 29 -6.21 14.61 -11.90
N GLN A 30 -7.13 13.80 -11.37
CA GLN A 30 -7.13 13.39 -9.96
C GLN A 30 -6.17 12.23 -9.72
N CYS A 31 -5.76 12.06 -8.46
CA CYS A 31 -4.89 10.99 -8.02
C CYS A 31 -5.64 9.92 -7.23
N ILE A 32 -5.04 8.74 -7.20
CA ILE A 32 -5.48 7.59 -6.41
C ILE A 32 -4.28 7.14 -5.61
N VAL A 33 -4.49 6.97 -4.31
CA VAL A 33 -3.52 6.37 -3.42
C VAL A 33 -3.74 4.86 -3.38
N TRP A 34 -2.72 4.10 -3.75
CA TRP A 34 -2.74 2.63 -3.70
C TRP A 34 -1.95 2.09 -2.52
N LYS A 35 -2.52 1.09 -1.84
CA LYS A 35 -1.89 0.32 -0.76
C LYS A 35 -1.86 -1.16 -1.09
N LEU A 36 -0.65 -1.69 -1.23
CA LEU A 36 -0.36 -3.11 -1.36
C LEU A 36 0.03 -3.66 0.02
N ILE A 37 -0.54 -4.81 0.39
CA ILE A 37 -0.29 -5.45 1.67
C ILE A 37 0.01 -6.92 1.42
N ALA A 38 1.17 -7.36 1.87
CA ALA A 38 1.52 -8.77 1.95
C ALA A 38 1.60 -9.18 3.42
N VAL A 39 0.98 -10.30 3.77
CA VAL A 39 1.00 -10.88 5.12
C VAL A 39 1.55 -12.29 5.01
N ASN A 40 2.51 -12.66 5.85
CA ASN A 40 2.91 -14.06 5.97
C ASN A 40 2.00 -14.78 6.99
N GLU A 41 0.94 -15.38 6.49
CA GLU A 41 0.00 -16.19 7.29
C GLU A 41 0.47 -17.64 7.52
N GLY A 42 1.65 -17.99 6.99
CA GLY A 42 2.23 -19.32 7.13
C GLY A 42 2.91 -19.53 8.49
N THR A 43 3.47 -20.72 8.68
CA THR A 43 4.26 -21.09 9.88
C THR A 43 5.76 -21.01 9.65
N SER A 44 6.20 -20.62 8.46
CA SER A 44 7.61 -20.57 8.05
C SER A 44 7.93 -19.23 7.38
N ASP A 45 9.21 -18.85 7.41
CA ASP A 45 9.69 -17.63 6.77
C ASP A 45 9.47 -17.67 5.25
N ALA A 46 8.90 -16.59 4.71
CA ALA A 46 8.86 -16.35 3.28
C ALA A 46 10.16 -15.63 2.89
N LEU A 47 10.99 -16.30 2.10
CA LEU A 47 12.30 -15.78 1.69
C LEU A 47 12.20 -15.06 0.35
N ASN A 48 13.03 -14.04 0.16
CA ASN A 48 13.12 -13.25 -1.08
C ASN A 48 11.75 -12.70 -1.54
N THR A 49 10.93 -12.26 -0.60
CA THR A 49 9.63 -11.66 -0.85
C THR A 49 9.78 -10.35 -1.62
N VAL A 50 9.01 -10.23 -2.69
CA VAL A 50 8.90 -9.05 -3.55
C VAL A 50 7.42 -8.85 -3.87
N ILE A 51 6.95 -7.60 -3.76
CA ILE A 51 5.59 -7.21 -4.15
C ILE A 51 5.70 -6.36 -5.42
N THR A 52 4.94 -6.71 -6.45
CA THR A 52 4.95 -5.97 -7.72
C THR A 52 3.53 -5.66 -8.17
N ASP A 53 3.34 -4.46 -8.73
CA ASP A 53 2.09 -4.08 -9.37
C ASP A 53 2.37 -3.26 -10.64
N GLN A 54 1.45 -3.31 -11.60
CA GLN A 54 1.53 -2.59 -12.86
C GLN A 54 0.37 -1.61 -12.97
N LEU A 55 0.70 -0.39 -13.40
CA LEU A 55 -0.31 0.62 -13.69
C LEU A 55 -1.27 0.14 -14.78
N THR A 56 -2.54 0.50 -14.62
CA THR A 56 -3.56 0.33 -15.65
C THR A 56 -3.42 1.39 -16.73
N GLU A 57 -4.01 1.15 -17.91
CA GLU A 57 -4.08 2.16 -18.97
C GLU A 57 -4.70 3.47 -18.46
N PHE A 58 -4.30 4.60 -19.07
CA PHE A 58 -4.74 5.96 -18.71
C PHE A 58 -4.38 6.39 -17.28
N THR A 59 -3.32 5.79 -16.72
CA THR A 59 -2.75 6.22 -15.44
C THR A 59 -1.23 6.32 -15.53
N GLN A 60 -0.67 7.21 -14.72
CA GLN A 60 0.77 7.41 -14.59
C GLN A 60 1.15 7.55 -13.12
N PHE A 61 2.37 7.19 -12.76
CA PHE A 61 2.86 7.46 -11.41
C PHE A 61 2.88 8.97 -11.18
N GLU A 62 2.31 9.41 -10.06
CA GLU A 62 2.33 10.83 -9.72
C GLU A 62 3.74 11.24 -9.33
N SER A 63 4.29 12.25 -10.01
CA SER A 63 5.65 12.74 -9.82
C SER A 63 5.91 13.29 -8.41
N GLY A 64 4.86 13.78 -7.74
CA GLY A 64 4.88 14.22 -6.34
C GLY A 64 4.61 13.11 -5.32
N GLY A 65 4.11 11.95 -5.76
CA GLY A 65 3.76 10.83 -4.88
C GLY A 65 5.00 10.08 -4.41
N SER A 66 5.38 10.26 -3.14
CA SER A 66 6.46 9.45 -2.57
C SER A 66 6.04 7.99 -2.49
N LEU A 67 6.96 7.09 -2.88
CA LEU A 67 6.85 5.70 -2.47
C LEU A 67 7.02 5.64 -0.96
N VAL A 68 5.98 5.21 -0.25
CA VAL A 68 6.05 4.95 1.18
C VAL A 68 5.99 3.45 1.37
N SER A 69 6.85 2.91 2.21
CA SER A 69 6.85 1.48 2.49
C SER A 69 7.29 1.20 3.91
N CYS A 70 6.75 0.14 4.48
CA CYS A 70 7.10 -0.30 5.83
C CYS A 70 6.94 -1.81 5.93
N ARG A 71 7.71 -2.41 6.84
CA ARG A 71 7.43 -3.75 7.36
C ARG A 71 7.01 -3.62 8.81
N ASN A 72 5.85 -4.15 9.14
CA ASN A 72 5.42 -4.30 10.52
C ASN A 72 5.78 -5.71 11.01
N THR A 73 6.78 -5.76 11.90
CA THR A 73 7.26 -6.99 12.56
C THR A 73 6.74 -7.15 13.99
N THR A 74 6.03 -6.13 14.50
CA THR A 74 5.45 -6.12 15.85
C THR A 74 3.95 -6.00 15.73
N ASP A 75 3.26 -7.14 15.79
CA ASP A 75 1.81 -7.15 15.76
C ASP A 75 1.27 -6.61 17.09
N ALA A 76 0.79 -5.36 17.11
CA ALA A 76 0.03 -4.82 18.23
C ALA A 76 -1.49 -4.99 18.03
N GLY A 77 -1.94 -5.44 16.86
CA GLY A 77 -3.34 -5.73 16.54
C GLY A 77 -3.44 -6.76 15.42
N THR A 78 -4.48 -7.60 15.44
CA THR A 78 -4.82 -8.49 14.32
C THR A 78 -5.10 -7.65 13.09
N VAL A 79 -4.19 -7.60 12.11
CA VAL A 79 -4.64 -7.16 10.78
C VAL A 79 -5.46 -8.30 10.24
N VAL A 80 -6.74 -8.01 10.11
CA VAL A 80 -7.66 -8.92 9.46
C VAL A 80 -7.19 -8.94 8.02
N ALA A 81 -6.60 -10.03 7.53
CA ALA A 81 -6.42 -10.21 6.11
C ALA A 81 -7.82 -10.38 5.52
N LEU A 82 -8.31 -9.34 4.81
CA LEU A 82 -9.74 -9.17 4.56
C LEU A 82 -10.21 -10.11 3.45
N ALA A 83 -10.84 -11.21 3.87
CA ALA A 83 -11.67 -12.07 3.02
C ALA A 83 -12.90 -11.32 2.46
N ASP A 84 -13.28 -10.18 3.04
CA ASP A 84 -14.43 -9.38 2.60
C ASP A 84 -14.01 -8.27 1.63
N ALA A 85 -14.67 -8.19 0.47
CA ALA A 85 -14.43 -7.16 -0.55
C ALA A 85 -14.83 -5.74 -0.10
N THR A 86 -15.63 -5.64 0.96
CA THR A 86 -16.24 -4.37 1.41
C THR A 86 -15.58 -3.73 2.62
N TYR A 87 -14.61 -4.40 3.25
CA TYR A 87 -13.97 -3.86 4.44
C TYR A 87 -13.07 -2.65 4.11
N PRO A 88 -13.29 -1.49 4.75
CA PRO A 88 -12.39 -0.34 4.65
C PRO A 88 -11.16 -0.56 5.53
N LEU A 89 -9.99 -0.67 4.90
CA LEU A 89 -8.71 -0.75 5.60
C LEU A 89 -8.38 0.62 6.19
N GLN A 90 -8.39 0.72 7.52
CA GLN A 90 -8.02 1.90 8.28
C GLN A 90 -6.52 1.94 8.58
N SER A 91 -5.98 3.11 8.94
CA SER A 91 -4.56 3.21 9.34
C SER A 91 -4.23 2.31 10.53
N ASP A 92 -5.13 2.17 11.50
CA ASP A 92 -4.93 1.33 12.69
C ASP A 92 -4.85 -0.17 12.34
N ASP A 93 -5.42 -0.57 11.20
CA ASP A 93 -5.32 -1.94 10.67
C ASP A 93 -3.94 -2.26 10.09
N LEU A 94 -2.99 -1.32 10.05
CA LEU A 94 -1.62 -1.61 9.58
C LEU A 94 -0.64 -1.82 10.75
N GLY A 95 -1.05 -1.43 11.96
CA GLY A 95 -0.26 -1.48 13.18
C GLY A 95 0.82 -0.40 13.27
N PRO A 96 1.48 -0.27 14.44
CA PRO A 96 2.17 0.94 14.88
C PRO A 96 3.39 1.33 14.06
N LEU A 97 4.07 0.36 13.42
CA LEU A 97 5.23 0.62 12.56
C LEU A 97 4.85 1.09 11.16
N CYS A 98 3.56 0.98 10.82
CA CYS A 98 2.96 1.33 9.54
C CYS A 98 1.79 2.31 9.69
N LEU A 99 1.66 2.94 10.87
CA LEU A 99 0.82 4.11 11.09
C LEU A 99 1.36 5.30 10.30
N PRO A 100 0.46 6.18 9.83
CA PRO A 100 0.59 6.86 8.57
C PRO A 100 1.84 7.74 8.62
N ASP A 101 2.63 7.69 7.55
CA ASP A 101 3.65 8.69 7.24
C ASP A 101 4.99 8.55 7.99
N GLY A 102 5.17 7.48 8.77
CA GLY A 102 6.45 7.12 9.39
C GLY A 102 7.24 6.07 8.60
N THR A 103 8.50 6.36 8.24
CA THR A 103 9.48 5.35 7.78
C THR A 103 10.00 4.55 8.97
N THR A 104 9.24 3.60 9.46
CA THR A 104 9.65 2.74 10.60
C THR A 104 10.03 1.31 10.23
N GLY A 105 10.32 1.05 8.95
CA GLY A 105 10.87 -0.24 8.48
C GLY A 105 11.95 -0.01 7.43
N ALA A 106 13.22 -0.11 7.82
CA ALA A 106 14.38 0.21 6.97
C ALA A 106 14.73 -0.87 5.93
N ASP A 107 13.89 -1.88 5.74
CA ASP A 107 14.21 -3.07 4.93
C ASP A 107 13.24 -3.32 3.77
N VAL A 108 12.27 -2.43 3.54
CA VAL A 108 11.46 -2.45 2.32
C VAL A 108 11.96 -1.36 1.37
N ILE A 109 12.33 -1.75 0.15
CA ILE A 109 12.85 -0.86 -0.87
C ILE A 109 11.83 -0.74 -2.00
N GLY A 110 11.19 0.43 -2.13
CA GLY A 110 10.31 0.78 -3.24
C GLY A 110 11.10 1.27 -4.46
N ALA A 111 10.71 0.82 -5.65
CA ALA A 111 11.24 1.28 -6.93
C ALA A 111 10.14 1.31 -7.99
N VAL A 112 10.25 2.26 -8.94
CA VAL A 112 9.41 2.32 -10.14
C VAL A 112 10.31 2.11 -11.36
N SER A 113 9.85 1.26 -12.29
CA SER A 113 10.50 1.03 -13.58
C SER A 113 9.44 0.96 -14.68
N GLY A 114 9.40 1.99 -15.52
CA GLY A 114 8.31 2.17 -16.49
C GLY A 114 6.97 2.24 -15.77
N ASN A 115 6.06 1.32 -16.10
CA ASN A 115 4.71 1.27 -15.51
C ASN A 115 4.61 0.26 -14.35
N THR A 116 5.73 -0.26 -13.84
CA THR A 116 5.75 -1.25 -12.76
C THR A 116 6.32 -0.63 -11.48
N VAL A 117 5.60 -0.80 -10.37
CA VAL A 117 6.12 -0.54 -9.02
C VAL A 117 6.56 -1.86 -8.38
N THR A 118 7.66 -1.82 -7.65
CA THR A 118 8.24 -2.96 -6.95
C THR A 118 8.61 -2.57 -5.53
N PHE A 119 8.18 -3.37 -4.56
CA PHE A 119 8.62 -3.28 -3.16
C PHE A 119 9.41 -4.55 -2.83
N THR A 120 10.71 -4.40 -2.64
CA THR A 120 11.61 -5.49 -2.26
C THR A 120 11.62 -5.61 -0.75
N VAL A 121 11.18 -6.75 -0.23
CA VAL A 121 11.01 -7.00 1.21
C VAL A 121 12.15 -7.88 1.74
N GLY A 122 12.53 -8.94 1.02
CA GLY A 122 13.53 -9.89 1.54
C GLY A 122 12.88 -10.98 2.38
N THR A 123 13.17 -11.08 3.68
CA THR A 123 12.57 -12.14 4.52
C THR A 123 11.35 -11.63 5.27
N LEU A 124 10.19 -12.23 5.01
CA LEU A 124 8.94 -11.94 5.72
C LEU A 124 8.65 -13.12 6.68
N VAL A 125 8.81 -12.90 7.98
CA VAL A 125 8.63 -13.93 9.03
C VAL A 125 7.13 -14.16 9.29
N PRO A 126 6.69 -15.34 9.77
CA PRO A 126 5.30 -15.56 10.16
C PRO A 126 4.73 -14.44 11.03
N GLY A 127 3.59 -13.88 10.59
CA GLY A 127 2.91 -12.76 11.25
C GLY A 127 3.32 -11.36 10.78
N ASP A 128 4.49 -11.22 10.13
CA ASP A 128 4.93 -9.95 9.57
C ASP A 128 3.98 -9.48 8.46
N LYS A 129 3.89 -8.15 8.34
CA LYS A 129 3.23 -7.50 7.21
C LYS A 129 4.20 -6.58 6.48
N ALA A 130 4.22 -6.65 5.16
CA ALA A 130 4.90 -5.69 4.31
C ALA A 130 3.85 -4.83 3.58
N ILE A 131 4.01 -3.52 3.66
CA ILE A 131 3.10 -2.54 3.07
C ILE A 131 3.89 -1.70 2.07
N GLY A 132 3.35 -1.57 0.86
CA GLY A 132 3.82 -0.65 -0.16
C GLY A 132 2.73 0.33 -0.53
N HIS A 133 3.08 1.62 -0.60
CA HIS A 133 2.19 2.72 -0.93
C HIS A 133 2.80 3.51 -2.10
N PHE A 134 1.98 3.76 -3.11
CA PHE A 134 2.30 4.60 -4.26
C PHE A 134 1.06 5.38 -4.72
N VAL A 135 1.29 6.49 -5.41
CA VAL A 135 0.25 7.38 -5.92
C VAL A 135 0.24 7.33 -7.44
N VAL A 136 -0.95 7.29 -8.02
CA VAL A 136 -1.14 7.33 -9.48
C VAL A 136 -2.07 8.47 -9.82
N LYS A 137 -1.80 9.12 -10.94
CA LYS A 137 -2.65 10.14 -11.53
C LYS A 137 -3.39 9.57 -12.73
N VAL A 138 -4.67 9.89 -12.84
CA VAL A 138 -5.50 9.56 -14.01
C VAL A 138 -5.29 10.63 -15.09
N ASP A 139 -5.12 10.19 -16.34
CA ASP A 139 -4.93 11.07 -17.51
C ASP A 139 -6.23 11.67 -18.08
#